data_AF-A0A1Z3FRB8-F1
#
_entry.id   AF-A0A1Z3FRB8-F1
#
_cell.length_a   1.000
_cell.length_b   1.000
_cell.length_c   1.000
_cell.angle_alpha   90.00
_cell.angle_beta   90.00
_cell.angle_gamma   90.00
#
_symmetry.space_group_name_H-M   'P 1'
#
loop_
_entity.id
_entity.type
_entity.pdbx_description
1 polymer ?
#
loop_
_entity_poly.entity_id
_entity_poly.type
_entity_poly.pdbx_seq_one_letter_code
_entity_poly.pdbx_strand_id
1 'polypeptide(L)'
;MNGYGSHTFRLVNAEGNPVYCKFHFKCDQGIKNLMADEAGNLAGSSPDYALKDLYNAIAEGNYPSWTLKIQIMTFEEAEKFRWNPFDLTKIWP
;
A
#
# COMPACT_ATOMS: atom_id res chain seq x y z
N MET A 1 2.13 8.46 0.94
CA MET A 1 1.17 7.65 0.13
C MET A 1 0.99 6.28 0.76
N ASN A 2 -0.17 5.62 0.61
CA ASN A 2 -0.33 4.22 1.03
C ASN A 2 0.38 3.29 0.03
N GLY A 3 0.85 2.14 0.51
CA GLY A 3 1.34 1.03 -0.29
C GLY A 3 0.40 -0.18 -0.20
N TYR A 4 0.19 -0.87 -1.31
CA TYR A 4 -0.65 -2.07 -1.38
C TYR A 4 0.11 -3.17 -2.11
N GLY A 5 0.17 -4.36 -1.53
CA GLY A 5 0.80 -5.53 -2.17
C GLY A 5 0.03 -6.05 -3.39
N SER A 6 -1.23 -5.59 -3.56
CA SER A 6 -2.18 -5.90 -4.63
C SER A 6 -2.61 -7.37 -4.73
N HIS A 7 -1.65 -8.28 -4.90
CA HIS A 7 -1.88 -9.72 -4.97
C HIS A 7 -2.37 -10.29 -3.63
N THR A 8 -3.05 -11.41 -3.75
CA THR A 8 -3.41 -12.25 -2.61
C THR A 8 -2.27 -13.24 -2.35
N PHE A 9 -1.78 -13.23 -1.12
CA PHE A 9 -0.75 -14.13 -0.65
C PHE A 9 -1.36 -15.17 0.30
N ARG A 10 -0.54 -16.14 0.73
CA ARG A 10 -0.90 -17.12 1.75
C ARG A 10 0.05 -17.01 2.92
N LEU A 11 -0.48 -16.82 4.12
CA LEU A 11 0.26 -16.97 5.37
C LEU A 11 -0.03 -18.35 5.94
N VAL A 12 1.00 -19.01 6.47
CA VAL A 12 0.90 -20.35 7.06
C VAL A 12 1.47 -20.28 8.47
N ASN A 13 0.69 -20.71 9.46
CA ASN A 13 1.13 -20.70 10.85
C ASN A 13 2.05 -21.91 11.16
N ALA A 14 2.54 -22.01 12.40
CA ALA A 14 3.45 -23.08 12.83
C ALA A 14 2.81 -24.49 12.78
N GLU A 15 1.48 -24.60 12.78
CA GLU A 15 0.73 -25.85 12.68
C GLU A 15 0.44 -26.24 11.22
N GLY A 16 0.83 -25.40 10.25
CA GLY A 16 0.55 -25.62 8.82
C GLY A 16 -0.80 -25.09 8.35
N ASN A 17 -1.57 -24.41 9.21
CA ASN A 17 -2.88 -23.86 8.88
C ASN A 17 -2.73 -22.58 8.04
N PRO A 18 -3.31 -22.52 6.81
CA PRO A 18 -3.19 -21.37 5.94
C PRO A 18 -4.34 -20.36 6.09
N VAL A 19 -4.04 -19.09 5.83
CA VAL A 19 -5.03 -18.06 5.52
C VAL A 19 -4.59 -17.27 4.29
N TYR A 20 -5.54 -16.74 3.53
CA TYR A 20 -5.21 -15.76 2.50
C TYR A 20 -5.00 -14.39 3.13
N CYS A 21 -4.13 -13.57 2.53
CA CYS A 21 -3.89 -12.23 3.00
C CYS A 21 -3.57 -11.21 1.91
N LYS A 22 -3.75 -9.93 2.23
CA LYS A 22 -3.22 -8.78 1.49
C LYS A 22 -2.46 -7.84 2.43
N PHE A 23 -1.30 -7.38 1.99
CA PHE A 23 -0.42 -6.48 2.76
C PHE A 23 -0.66 -5.02 2.41
N HIS A 24 -0.95 -4.19 3.42
CA HIS A 24 -1.20 -2.77 3.27
C HIS A 24 -0.23 -1.96 4.13
N PHE A 25 0.53 -1.05 3.53
CA PHE A 25 1.32 -0.04 4.23
C PHE A 25 0.49 1.24 4.31
N LYS A 26 0.00 1.57 5.51
CA LYS A 26 -0.77 2.80 5.75
C LYS A 26 0.17 3.92 6.15
N CYS A 27 0.15 5.01 5.38
CA CYS A 27 1.01 6.18 5.56
C CYS A 27 0.64 6.92 6.83
N ASP A 28 1.61 7.16 7.72
CA ASP A 28 1.35 7.85 8.99
C ASP A 28 1.34 9.39 8.81
N GLN A 29 1.94 9.89 7.71
CA GLN A 29 2.04 11.31 7.33
C GLN A 29 0.73 11.87 6.72
N GLY A 30 -0.31 11.04 6.61
CA GLY A 30 -1.53 11.34 5.87
C GLY A 30 -1.37 11.21 4.34
N ILE A 31 -2.48 11.37 3.62
CA ILE A 31 -2.50 11.35 2.15
C ILE A 31 -2.56 12.78 1.64
N LYS A 32 -1.54 13.18 0.89
CA LYS A 32 -1.44 14.47 0.21
C LYS A 32 -1.15 14.20 -1.26
N ASN A 33 -1.93 14.82 -2.14
CA ASN A 33 -1.80 14.64 -3.59
C ASN A 33 -1.64 16.02 -4.23
N LEU A 34 -0.91 16.07 -5.33
CA LEU A 34 -0.79 17.26 -6.17
C LEU A 34 -2.03 17.41 -7.06
N MET A 35 -2.40 18.64 -7.35
CA MET A 35 -3.32 18.92 -8.46
C MET A 35 -2.60 18.71 -9.79
N ALA A 36 -3.35 18.40 -10.84
CA ALA A 36 -2.77 17.99 -12.13
C ALA A 36 -1.92 19.08 -12.79
N ASP A 37 -2.33 20.34 -12.65
CA ASP A 37 -1.61 21.52 -13.14
C ASP A 37 -0.28 21.72 -12.39
N GLU A 38 -0.30 21.63 -11.07
CA GLU A 38 0.90 21.71 -10.22
C GLU A 38 1.88 20.56 -10.54
N ALA A 39 1.36 19.33 -10.66
CA ALA A 39 2.16 18.16 -11.03
C ALA A 39 2.81 18.32 -12.42
N GLY A 40 2.07 18.87 -13.38
CA GLY A 40 2.59 19.17 -14.72
C GLY A 40 3.73 20.19 -14.70
N ASN A 41 3.58 21.26 -13.91
CA ASN A 41 4.62 22.27 -13.73
C ASN A 41 5.87 21.68 -13.06
N LEU A 42 5.71 20.88 -12.00
CA LEU A 42 6.79 20.25 -11.27
C LEU A 42 7.56 19.23 -12.12
N ALA A 43 6.88 18.49 -12.99
CA ALA A 43 7.53 17.51 -13.88
C ALA A 43 8.61 18.13 -14.78
N GLY A 44 8.47 19.41 -15.18
CA GLY A 44 9.48 20.13 -15.96
C GLY A 44 10.48 20.92 -15.09
N SER A 45 9.97 21.64 -14.08
CA SER A 45 10.78 22.56 -13.27
C SER A 45 11.59 21.88 -12.16
N SER A 46 11.14 20.72 -11.68
CA SER A 46 11.79 19.94 -10.63
C SER A 46 11.46 18.44 -10.82
N PRO A 47 12.03 17.78 -11.85
CA PRO A 47 11.73 16.38 -12.15
C PRO A 47 12.04 15.43 -10.97
N ASP A 48 12.96 15.82 -10.10
CA ASP A 48 13.35 15.06 -8.89
C ASP A 48 12.53 15.44 -7.65
N TYR A 49 11.38 16.12 -7.80
CA TYR A 49 10.58 16.66 -6.69
C TYR A 49 10.37 15.66 -5.54
N ALA A 50 9.88 14.45 -5.84
CA ALA A 50 9.61 13.43 -4.84
C ALA A 50 10.89 12.84 -4.20
N LEU A 51 11.99 12.75 -4.97
CA LEU A 51 13.27 12.29 -4.45
C LEU A 51 13.86 13.32 -3.49
N LYS A 52 13.82 14.60 -3.86
CA LYS A 52 14.28 15.72 -3.04
C LYS A 52 13.48 15.83 -1.75
N ASP A 53 12.16 15.70 -1.82
CA ASP A 53 11.28 15.67 -0.64
C ASP A 53 11.69 14.57 0.34
N LEU A 54 11.82 13.32 -0.15
CA LEU A 54 12.23 12.19 0.68
C LEU A 54 13.63 12.38 1.29
N TYR A 55 14.60 12.81 0.48
CA TYR A 55 15.97 13.02 0.93
C TYR A 55 16.03 14.07 2.04
N ASN A 56 15.40 15.23 1.83
CA ASN A 56 15.39 16.32 2.79
C ASN A 56 14.66 15.90 4.08
N ALA A 57 13.53 15.23 3.99
CA ALA A 57 12.80 14.73 5.15
C ALA A 57 13.69 13.84 6.03
N ILE A 58 14.45 12.92 5.43
CA ILE A 58 15.38 12.06 6.16
C ILE A 58 16.55 12.86 6.74
N ALA A 59 17.14 13.78 5.96
CA ALA A 59 18.27 14.61 6.39
C ALA A 59 17.91 15.53 7.56
N GLU A 60 16.66 15.99 7.64
CA GLU A 60 16.13 16.85 8.70
C GLU A 60 15.62 16.07 9.93
N GLY A 61 15.68 14.74 9.91
CA GLY A 61 15.17 13.89 11.00
C GLY A 61 13.65 13.67 10.99
N ASN A 62 12.96 14.14 9.95
CA ASN A 62 11.54 13.93 9.71
C ASN A 62 11.30 12.58 9.02
N TYR A 63 11.64 11.48 9.71
CA TYR A 63 11.60 10.14 9.11
C TYR A 63 10.17 9.73 8.72
N PRO A 64 9.93 9.39 7.45
CA PRO A 64 8.62 8.90 7.03
C PRO A 64 8.38 7.50 7.59
N SER A 65 7.14 7.20 7.99
CA SER A 65 6.76 5.90 8.53
C SER A 65 5.48 5.36 7.92
N TRP A 66 5.32 4.04 8.03
CA TRP A 66 4.10 3.35 7.61
C TRP A 66 3.72 2.28 8.62
N THR A 67 2.44 2.23 8.96
CA THR A 67 1.88 1.11 9.71
C THR A 67 1.53 -0.03 8.77
N LEU A 68 2.18 -1.19 8.94
CA LEU A 68 1.80 -2.43 8.24
C LEU A 68 0.47 -2.95 8.80
N LYS A 69 -0.51 -3.14 7.91
CA LYS A 69 -1.79 -3.79 8.18
C LYS A 69 -1.91 -5.01 7.28
N ILE A 70 -2.46 -6.09 7.82
CA ILE A 70 -2.72 -7.33 7.08
C ILE A 70 -4.22 -7.54 7.06
N GLN A 71 -4.81 -7.58 5.86
CA GLN A 71 -6.15 -8.10 5.69
C GLN A 71 -6.06 -9.62 5.59
N ILE A 72 -6.92 -10.34 6.32
CA ILE A 72 -6.95 -11.79 6.39
C ILE A 72 -8.30 -12.27 5.88
N MET A 73 -8.28 -13.36 5.11
CA MET A 73 -9.48 -14.08 4.67
C MET A 73 -9.21 -15.57 4.82
N THR A 74 -10.07 -16.27 5.53
CA THR A 74 -10.05 -17.73 5.62
C THR A 74 -10.45 -18.36 4.29
N PHE A 75 -10.18 -19.66 4.12
CA PHE A 75 -10.51 -20.33 2.87
C PHE A 75 -12.04 -20.45 2.71
N GLU A 76 -12.75 -20.68 3.82
CA GLU A 76 -14.21 -20.75 3.90
C GLU A 76 -14.88 -19.41 3.57
N GLU A 77 -14.29 -18.29 4.03
CA GLU A 77 -14.75 -16.95 3.63
C GLU A 77 -14.50 -16.70 2.14
N ALA A 78 -13.34 -17.11 1.61
CA ALA A 78 -12.97 -16.93 0.21
C ALA A 78 -13.90 -17.67 -0.75
N GLU A 79 -14.34 -18.89 -0.40
CA GLU A 79 -15.31 -19.66 -1.19
C GLU A 79 -16.67 -18.97 -1.29
N LYS A 80 -17.07 -18.23 -0.25
CA LYS A 80 -18.36 -17.52 -0.17
C LYS A 80 -18.26 -16.07 -0.63
N PHE A 81 -17.06 -15.60 -0.93
CA PHE A 81 -16.83 -14.21 -1.28
C PHE A 81 -17.34 -13.93 -2.70
N ARG A 82 -17.97 -12.77 -2.89
CA ARG A 82 -18.61 -12.39 -4.16
C ARG A 82 -17.64 -12.22 -5.34
N TRP A 83 -16.34 -12.17 -5.09
CA TRP A 83 -15.30 -11.98 -6.10
C TRP A 83 -14.23 -13.06 -5.96
N ASN A 84 -13.54 -13.36 -7.06
CA ASN A 84 -12.35 -14.19 -6.99
C ASN A 84 -11.29 -13.47 -6.12
N PRO A 85 -10.83 -14.07 -5.01
CA PRO A 85 -9.84 -13.44 -4.13
C PRO A 85 -8.53 -13.13 -4.85
N PHE A 86 -8.22 -13.80 -5.97
CA PHE A 86 -7.01 -13.60 -6.77
C PHE A 86 -7.18 -12.59 -7.93
N ASP A 87 -8.37 -12.02 -8.12
CA ASP A 87 -8.58 -10.94 -9.11
C ASP A 87 -7.94 -9.63 -8.62
N LEU A 88 -6.84 -9.23 -9.26
CA LEU A 88 -6.08 -8.02 -8.93
C LEU A 88 -6.89 -6.72 -9.14
N THR A 89 -7.96 -6.78 -9.95
CA THR A 89 -8.82 -5.62 -10.21
C THR A 89 -9.85 -5.40 -9.11
N LYS A 90 -9.90 -6.28 -8.09
CA LYS A 90 -10.83 -6.20 -6.95
C LYS A 90 -10.09 -5.96 -5.64
N ILE A 91 -10.67 -5.08 -4.83
CA ILE A 91 -10.28 -4.89 -3.43
C ILE A 91 -11.10 -5.82 -2.53
N TRP A 92 -10.55 -6.17 -1.36
CA TRP A 92 -11.34 -6.77 -0.28
C TRP A 92 -11.79 -5.61 0.63
N PRO A 93 -13.11 -5.33 0.69
CA PRO A 93 -13.64 -4.13 1.33
C PRO A 93 -13.54 -4.20 2.85
#